data_AF-A0A7W0H0J7-F1
#
_entry.id   AF-A0A7W0H0J7-F1
#
_cell.length_a   1.000
_cell.length_b   1.000
_cell.length_c   1.000
_cell.angle_alpha   90.00
_cell.angle_beta   90.00
_cell.angle_gamma   90.00
#
_symmetry.space_group_name_H-M   'P 1'
#
loop_
_entity.id
_entity.type
_entity.pdbx_description
1 polymer ?
#
loop_
_entity_poly.entity_id
_entity_poly.type
_entity_poly.pdbx_seq_one_letter_code
_entity_poly.pdbx_strand_id
1 'polypeptide(L)'
;MSKVTLNAVRYGIPAALLIAGMVVWATGGNVGVAAGAMFISAATAVLLLNVLFRIGVEGDKARDREEEARRFFDEHGRWPDER
;
A
#
# COMPACT_ATOMS: atom_id res chain seq x y z
N MET A 1 -9.82 5.99 11.10
CA MET A 1 -9.67 4.52 10.93
C MET A 1 -8.60 4.02 11.89
N SER A 2 -8.85 2.97 12.69
CA SER A 2 -7.81 2.45 13.60
C SER A 2 -6.64 1.82 12.82
N LYS A 3 -5.42 1.81 13.39
CA LYS A 3 -4.26 1.10 12.79
C LYS A 3 -4.59 -0.38 12.50
N VAL A 4 -5.38 -0.99 13.38
CA VAL A 4 -5.85 -2.39 13.25
C VAL A 4 -6.74 -2.55 12.01
N THR A 5 -7.72 -1.66 11.82
CA THR A 5 -8.60 -1.67 10.65
C THR A 5 -7.82 -1.50 9.35
N LEU A 6 -6.83 -0.60 9.32
CA LEU A 6 -6.02 -0.36 8.14
C LEU A 6 -5.16 -1.58 7.78
N ASN A 7 -4.57 -2.24 8.77
CA ASN A 7 -3.79 -3.46 8.57
C ASN A 7 -4.68 -4.63 8.12
N ALA A 8 -5.90 -4.74 8.66
CA ALA A 8 -6.87 -5.73 8.23
C ALA A 8 -7.24 -5.56 6.75
N VAL A 9 -7.41 -4.33 6.26
CA VAL A 9 -7.68 -4.09 4.84
C VAL A 9 -6.45 -4.38 3.98
N ARG A 10 -5.26 -3.88 4.38
CA ARG A 10 -4.02 -3.98 3.59
C ARG A 10 -3.53 -5.42 3.42
N TYR A 11 -3.66 -6.23 4.46
CA TYR A 11 -3.14 -7.60 4.47
C TYR A 11 -4.24 -8.65 4.43
N GLY A 12 -5.41 -8.37 5.02
CA GLY A 12 -6.51 -9.33 5.09
C GLY A 12 -7.15 -9.58 3.73
N ILE A 13 -7.37 -8.55 2.89
CA ILE A 13 -7.91 -8.72 1.54
C ILE A 13 -6.97 -9.60 0.67
N PRO A 14 -5.67 -9.25 0.51
CA PRO A 14 -4.77 -10.11 -0.25
C PRO A 14 -4.56 -11.49 0.36
N ALA A 15 -4.53 -11.63 1.69
CA ALA A 15 -4.47 -12.95 2.33
C ALA A 15 -5.71 -13.80 2.01
N ALA A 16 -6.90 -13.22 2.06
CA ALA A 16 -8.14 -13.91 1.69
C ALA A 16 -8.14 -14.35 0.22
N LEU A 17 -7.68 -13.48 -0.70
CA LEU A 17 -7.54 -13.81 -2.11
C LEU A 17 -6.52 -14.94 -2.35
N LEU A 18 -5.38 -14.92 -1.66
CA LEU A 18 -4.41 -16.01 -1.72
C LEU A 18 -5.00 -17.32 -1.22
N ILE A 19 -5.67 -17.31 -0.07
CA ILE A 19 -6.30 -18.51 0.51
C ILE A 19 -7.36 -19.05 -0.46
N ALA A 20 -8.23 -18.19 -0.99
CA ALA A 20 -9.24 -18.58 -1.97
C ALA A 20 -8.60 -19.18 -3.24
N GLY A 21 -7.53 -18.55 -3.74
CA GLY A 21 -6.78 -19.06 -4.89
C GLY A 21 -6.17 -20.44 -4.66
N MET A 22 -5.61 -20.67 -3.47
CA MET A 22 -5.06 -21.97 -3.08
C MET A 22 -6.14 -23.04 -2.98
N VAL A 23 -7.31 -22.70 -2.43
CA VAL A 23 -8.47 -23.62 -2.38
C VAL A 23 -8.93 -23.97 -3.79
N VAL A 24 -9.14 -22.97 -4.65
CA VAL A 24 -9.57 -23.17 -6.04
C VAL A 24 -8.55 -23.99 -6.82
N TRP A 25 -7.26 -23.76 -6.61
CA TRP A 25 -6.20 -24.57 -7.20
C TRP A 25 -6.35 -26.02 -6.77
N ALA A 26 -6.44 -26.29 -5.46
CA ALA A 26 -6.49 -27.64 -4.92
C ALA A 26 -7.77 -28.40 -5.31
N THR A 27 -8.92 -27.73 -5.43
CA THR A 27 -10.23 -28.39 -5.63
C THR A 27 -10.79 -28.26 -7.04
N GLY A 28 -10.22 -27.42 -7.90
CA GLY A 28 -10.81 -27.03 -9.19
C GLY A 28 -10.59 -27.99 -10.36
N GLY A 29 -10.03 -29.18 -10.13
CA GLY A 29 -9.77 -30.17 -11.19
C GLY A 29 -8.98 -29.59 -12.36
N ASN A 30 -9.45 -29.80 -13.60
CA ASN A 30 -8.74 -29.41 -14.82
C ASN A 30 -8.54 -27.90 -14.98
N VAL A 31 -9.39 -27.06 -14.38
CA VAL A 31 -9.29 -25.59 -14.46
C VAL A 31 -8.72 -24.95 -13.20
N GLY A 32 -8.52 -25.74 -12.13
CA GLY A 32 -8.12 -25.24 -10.82
C GLY A 32 -6.81 -24.46 -10.86
N VAL A 33 -5.81 -24.95 -11.60
CA VAL A 33 -4.51 -24.28 -11.72
C VAL A 33 -4.65 -22.88 -12.34
N ALA A 34 -5.35 -22.76 -13.46
CA ALA A 34 -5.52 -21.50 -14.16
C ALA A 34 -6.34 -20.51 -13.32
N ALA A 35 -7.45 -20.97 -12.72
CA ALA A 35 -8.28 -20.14 -11.85
C ALA A 35 -7.53 -19.70 -10.58
N GLY A 36 -6.79 -20.61 -9.94
CA GLY A 36 -5.96 -20.31 -8.77
C GLY A 36 -4.86 -19.29 -9.07
N ALA A 37 -4.20 -19.40 -10.21
CA ALA A 37 -3.19 -18.44 -10.65
C ALA A 37 -3.75 -17.02 -10.83
N MET A 38 -5.00 -16.89 -11.27
CA MET A 38 -5.69 -15.59 -11.37
C MET A 38 -5.91 -14.96 -10.00
N PHE A 39 -6.34 -15.74 -9.00
CA PHE A 39 -6.50 -15.26 -7.62
C PHE A 39 -5.16 -14.85 -6.99
N ILE A 40 -4.11 -15.66 -7.18
CA ILE A 40 -2.76 -15.36 -6.67
C ILE A 40 -2.23 -14.07 -7.31
N SER A 41 -2.42 -13.90 -8.62
CA SER A 41 -2.03 -12.69 -9.34
C SER A 41 -2.78 -11.47 -8.83
N ALA A 42 -4.10 -11.59 -8.61
CA ALA A 42 -4.92 -10.52 -8.04
C ALA A 42 -4.46 -10.13 -6.63
N ALA A 43 -4.19 -11.12 -5.76
CA ALA A 43 -3.69 -10.87 -4.42
C ALA A 43 -2.33 -10.13 -4.43
N THR A 44 -1.43 -10.57 -5.32
CA THR A 44 -0.12 -9.94 -5.50
C THR A 44 -0.24 -8.51 -6.01
N ALA A 45 -1.12 -8.26 -6.97
CA ALA A 45 -1.40 -6.91 -7.48
C ALA A 45 -1.94 -5.99 -6.38
N VAL A 46 -2.86 -6.48 -5.54
CA VAL A 46 -3.39 -5.70 -4.40
C VAL A 46 -2.30 -5.37 -3.38
N LEU A 47 -1.39 -6.30 -3.08
CA LEU A 47 -0.24 -6.03 -2.21
C LEU A 47 0.67 -4.96 -2.82
N LEU A 48 0.98 -5.08 -4.12
CA LEU A 48 1.81 -4.11 -4.82
C LEU A 48 1.17 -2.71 -4.80
N LEU A 49 -0.13 -2.61 -5.08
CA LEU A 49 -0.85 -1.34 -5.02
C LEU A 49 -0.81 -0.71 -3.63
N ASN A 50 -0.93 -1.50 -2.56
CA ASN A 50 -0.78 -1.00 -1.20
C ASN A 50 0.63 -0.47 -0.92
N VAL A 51 1.67 -1.11 -1.48
CA VAL A 51 3.06 -0.66 -1.36
C VAL A 51 3.25 0.66 -2.10
N LEU A 52 2.81 0.75 -3.36
CA LEU A 52 2.93 1.97 -4.16
C LEU A 52 2.18 3.14 -3.52
N PHE A 53 0.99 2.89 -2.98
CA PHE A 53 0.22 3.90 -2.26
C PHE A 53 0.97 4.41 -1.02
N ARG A 54 1.61 3.52 -0.26
CA ARG A 54 2.43 3.92 0.89
C ARG A 54 3.57 4.83 0.48
N ILE A 55 4.28 4.48 -0.60
CA ILE A 55 5.39 5.28 -1.12
C ILE A 55 4.89 6.67 -1.55
N GLY A 56 3.76 6.74 -2.26
CA GLY A 56 3.16 8.01 -2.69
C GLY A 56 2.83 8.93 -1.52
N VAL A 57 2.14 8.41 -0.49
CA VAL A 57 1.78 9.19 0.72
C VAL A 57 2.99 9.65 1.51
N GLU A 58 4.07 8.87 1.53
CA GLU A 58 5.32 9.28 2.17
C GLU A 58 6.00 10.44 1.44
N GLY A 59 5.92 10.44 0.10
CA GLY A 59 6.35 11.56 -0.75
C GLY A 59 5.55 12.84 -0.50
N ASP A 60 4.21 12.75 -0.44
CA ASP A 60 3.36 13.92 -0.15
C ASP A 60 3.75 14.60 1.16
N LYS A 61 3.97 13.82 2.22
CA LYS A 61 4.43 14.36 3.51
C LYS A 61 5.79 15.04 3.42
N ALA A 62 6.69 14.57 2.56
CA ALA A 62 7.99 15.20 2.36
C ALA A 62 7.84 16.55 1.67
N ARG A 63 6.96 16.63 0.66
CA ARG A 63 6.62 17.86 -0.05
C ARG A 63 5.96 18.87 0.89
N ASP A 64 5.02 18.42 1.71
CA ASP A 64 4.36 19.28 2.71
C ASP A 64 5.42 19.91 3.62
N ARG A 65 6.33 19.11 4.21
CA ARG A 65 7.43 19.60 5.07
C ARG A 65 8.32 20.62 4.37
N GLU A 66 8.66 20.38 3.10
CA GLU A 66 9.46 21.31 2.31
C GLU A 66 8.71 22.63 2.06
N GLU A 67 7.41 22.57 1.76
CA GLU A 67 6.57 23.75 1.62
C GLU A 67 6.47 24.54 2.93
N GLU A 68 6.37 23.87 4.09
CA GLU A 68 6.38 24.57 5.39
C GLU A 68 7.72 25.25 5.66
N ALA A 69 8.84 24.58 5.33
CA ALA A 69 10.17 25.16 5.49
C ALA A 69 10.39 26.39 4.59
N ARG A 70 9.86 26.36 3.36
CA ARG A 70 9.88 27.52 2.46
C ARG A 70 9.07 28.69 3.01
N ARG A 71 7.84 28.45 3.49
CA ARG A 71 7.03 29.49 4.15
C ARG A 71 7.76 30.10 5.34
N PHE A 72 8.38 29.27 6.17
CA PHE A 72 9.16 29.74 7.30
C PHE A 72 10.32 30.64 6.87
N PHE A 73 11.06 30.23 5.82
CA PHE A 73 12.14 31.03 5.25
C PHE A 73 11.64 32.38 4.72
N ASP A 74 10.54 32.40 3.98
CA ASP A 74 9.95 33.64 3.45
C ASP A 74 9.51 34.60 4.58
N GLU A 75 9.03 34.06 5.70
CA GLU A 75 8.59 34.85 6.86
C GLU A 75 9.75 35.32 7.76
N HIS A 76 10.78 34.50 7.96
CA HIS A 76 11.82 34.72 8.97
C HIS A 76 13.21 35.04 8.39
N GLY A 77 13.38 34.89 7.07
CA GLY A 77 14.64 35.13 6.36
C GLY A 77 15.77 34.13 6.67
N ARG A 78 15.45 33.02 7.34
CA ARG A 78 16.38 31.94 7.71
C ARG A 78 15.70 30.59 7.59
N TRP A 79 16.47 29.54 7.38
CA TRP A 79 15.90 28.20 7.40
C TRP A 79 15.55 27.77 8.83
N PRO A 80 14.51 26.94 9.03
CA PRO A 80 14.09 26.48 10.35
C PRO A 80 15.12 25.57 11.05
N ASP A 81 16.04 24.98 10.29
CA ASP A 81 17.12 24.10 10.73
C ASP A 81 18.48 24.81 10.89
N GLU A 82 18.64 26.02 10.33
CA GLU A 82 19.77 26.90 10.67
C GLU A 82 19.58 27.38 12.11
N ARG A 83 20.60 27.26 12.97
CA ARG A 83 20.60 27.80 14.33
C ARG A 83 21.13 29.22 14.37
#